data_AF-A0A8T3MWW5-F1
#
_entry.id   AF-A0A8T3MWW5-F1
#
_cell.length_a   1.000
_cell.length_b   1.000
_cell.length_c   1.000
_cell.angle_alpha   90.00
_cell.angle_beta   90.00
_cell.angle_gamma   90.00
#
_symmetry.space_group_name_H-M   'P 1'
#
loop_
_entity.id
_entity.type
_entity.pdbx_description
1 polymer ?
#
loop_
_entity_poly.entity_id
_entity_poly.type
_entity_poly.pdbx_seq_one_letter_code
_entity_poly.pdbx_strand_id
1 'polypeptide(L)'
;MIEQAWNGVLEILSLFVIPDWGALIALMPLGIFTLVVVVLLVQVRRLTSAPPARRGKRRMAPRTPEGIHMPGPSWAPIFAAIGTGLLMWGLVVGGPTIILGVIGLSIGLLYWLRESMRLYERDTEPSERQLPAIIPSGPPPGVHMPGPSYRPLLGALGVALLLTGLVFGGWLLAIGVLALIVSLLGWLNDARNEYVKTVEADTTGHLENIPAPRTPSRLLALFAVLIVGAVALQTGLLPPRSASGDTGGGPEASGRPPASGGPLGSGGPVGSGGSGGPPTGGGLQIAARDVAFSTATLTAAAGQPLTIEFDNQDAQPHNVAIHKDSPTGAEVYKGEIFTGPAKKTYAVPPLEAGTYGFVCTVHPTMTGTLTVE
;
A
#
# COMPACT_ATOMS: atom_id res chain seq x y z
N MET A 1 -28.58 26.07 38.84
CA MET A 1 -28.92 24.63 38.94
C MET A 1 -29.74 24.14 37.76
N ILE A 2 -30.88 24.77 37.43
CA ILE A 2 -31.72 24.35 36.29
C ILE A 2 -31.01 24.54 34.93
N GLU A 3 -30.33 25.67 34.72
CA GLU A 3 -29.57 25.89 33.47
C GLU A 3 -28.40 24.92 33.29
N GLN A 4 -27.70 24.55 34.36
CA GLN A 4 -26.65 23.52 34.30
C GLN A 4 -27.20 22.15 33.97
N ALA A 5 -28.35 21.78 34.55
CA ALA A 5 -29.01 20.52 34.23
C ALA A 5 -29.51 20.50 32.77
N TRP A 6 -30.07 21.62 32.30
CA TRP A 6 -30.53 21.76 30.92
C TRP A 6 -29.37 21.71 29.92
N ASN A 7 -28.27 22.42 30.20
CA ASN A 7 -27.07 22.39 29.36
C ASN A 7 -26.43 21.00 29.32
N GLY A 8 -26.42 20.26 30.44
CA GLY A 8 -25.95 18.87 30.45
C GLY A 8 -26.82 17.93 29.61
N VAL A 9 -28.14 18.13 29.60
CA VAL A 9 -29.05 17.37 28.70
C VAL A 9 -28.79 17.71 27.24
N LEU A 10 -28.59 18.98 26.90
CA LEU A 10 -28.26 19.41 25.55
C LEU A 10 -26.89 18.87 25.08
N GLU A 11 -25.91 18.80 25.96
CA GLU A 11 -24.58 18.25 25.67
C GLU A 11 -24.65 16.75 25.37
N ILE A 12 -25.41 15.98 26.17
CA ILE A 12 -25.66 14.56 25.91
C ILE A 12 -26.44 14.34 24.61
N LEU A 13 -27.47 15.14 24.35
CA LEU A 13 -28.21 15.08 23.10
C LEU A 13 -27.33 15.46 21.90
N SER A 14 -26.42 16.43 22.05
CA SER A 14 -25.49 16.82 20.99
C SER A 14 -24.53 15.69 20.59
N LEU A 15 -24.08 14.87 21.54
CA LEU A 15 -23.26 13.68 21.28
C LEU A 15 -23.98 12.62 20.44
N PHE A 16 -25.31 12.57 20.49
CA PHE A 16 -26.13 11.63 19.72
C PHE A 16 -26.61 12.20 18.38
N VAL A 17 -26.95 13.50 18.36
CA VAL A 17 -27.49 14.18 17.16
C VAL A 17 -26.36 14.60 16.21
N ILE A 18 -25.20 14.98 16.75
CA ILE A 18 -24.01 15.40 16.01
C ILE A 18 -22.77 14.75 16.65
N PRO A 19 -22.62 13.42 16.56
CA PRO A 19 -21.43 12.76 17.08
C PRO A 19 -20.17 13.30 16.39
N ASP A 20 -19.11 13.45 17.17
CA ASP A 20 -17.79 13.74 16.61
C ASP A 20 -17.26 12.49 15.88
N TRP A 21 -17.58 12.43 14.60
CA TRP A 21 -17.11 11.37 13.71
C TRP A 21 -15.58 11.30 13.65
N GLY A 22 -14.89 12.42 13.80
CA GLY A 22 -13.41 12.46 13.83
C GLY A 22 -12.85 11.73 15.04
N ALA A 23 -13.43 11.97 16.23
CA ALA A 23 -13.06 11.26 17.45
C ALA A 23 -13.35 9.75 17.35
N LEU A 24 -14.49 9.36 16.78
CA LEU A 24 -14.82 7.94 16.57
C LEU A 24 -13.86 7.27 15.57
N ILE A 25 -13.55 7.94 14.46
CA ILE A 25 -12.59 7.47 13.45
C ILE A 25 -11.20 7.31 14.07
N ALA A 26 -10.76 8.26 14.90
CA ALA A 26 -9.48 8.19 15.60
C ALA A 26 -9.38 7.00 16.58
N LEU A 27 -10.51 6.49 17.08
CA LEU A 27 -10.56 5.32 17.97
C LEU A 27 -10.61 3.98 17.21
N MET A 28 -10.96 3.97 15.91
CA MET A 28 -11.04 2.73 15.12
C MET A 28 -9.74 1.90 15.14
N PRO A 29 -8.53 2.48 14.95
CA PRO A 29 -7.29 1.71 15.00
C PRO A 29 -7.09 0.99 16.34
N LEU A 30 -7.44 1.65 17.45
CA LEU A 30 -7.37 1.06 18.79
C LEU A 30 -8.37 -0.09 18.92
N GLY A 31 -9.62 0.10 18.48
CA GLY A 31 -10.65 -0.94 18.50
C GLY A 31 -10.26 -2.17 17.67
N ILE A 32 -9.74 -1.96 16.45
CA ILE A 32 -9.24 -3.04 15.59
C ILE A 32 -8.05 -3.75 16.25
N PHE A 33 -7.09 -3.00 16.80
CA PHE A 33 -5.93 -3.57 17.50
C PHE A 33 -6.37 -4.43 18.69
N THR A 34 -7.27 -3.93 19.54
CA THR A 34 -7.82 -4.68 20.66
C THR A 34 -8.53 -5.95 20.20
N LEU A 35 -9.36 -5.87 19.15
CA LEU A 35 -10.02 -7.03 18.57
C LEU A 35 -9.01 -8.09 18.10
N VAL A 36 -7.97 -7.68 17.37
CA VAL A 36 -6.91 -8.56 16.89
C VAL A 36 -6.19 -9.24 18.06
N VAL A 37 -5.81 -8.48 19.09
CA VAL A 37 -5.15 -9.02 20.29
C VAL A 37 -6.05 -10.03 21.01
N VAL A 38 -7.34 -9.72 21.19
CA VAL A 38 -8.30 -10.63 21.81
C VAL A 38 -8.44 -11.92 21.00
N VAL A 39 -8.57 -11.82 19.68
CA VAL A 39 -8.64 -13.00 18.79
C VAL A 39 -7.36 -13.83 18.92
N LEU A 40 -6.18 -13.21 18.86
CA LEU A 40 -4.90 -13.91 19.02
C LEU A 40 -4.79 -14.62 20.37
N LEU A 41 -5.17 -13.95 21.47
CA LEU A 41 -5.19 -14.56 22.81
C LEU A 41 -6.15 -15.74 22.90
N VAL A 42 -7.35 -15.62 22.32
CA VAL A 42 -8.32 -16.72 22.24
C VAL A 42 -7.74 -17.89 21.44
N GLN A 43 -7.08 -17.62 20.31
CA GLN A 43 -6.45 -18.66 19.49
C GLN A 43 -5.29 -19.34 20.21
N VAL A 44 -4.40 -18.57 20.86
CA VAL A 44 -3.32 -19.13 21.69
C VAL A 44 -3.88 -19.99 22.80
N ARG A 45 -4.89 -19.51 23.54
CA ARG A 45 -5.55 -20.29 24.60
C ARG A 45 -6.17 -21.57 24.05
N ARG A 46 -6.84 -21.52 22.89
CA ARG A 46 -7.41 -22.71 22.24
C ARG A 46 -6.33 -23.71 21.84
N LEU A 47 -5.21 -23.24 21.30
CA LEU A 47 -4.09 -24.08 20.89
C LEU A 47 -3.39 -24.72 22.09
N THR A 48 -3.20 -23.99 23.19
CA THR A 48 -2.54 -24.52 24.40
C THR A 48 -3.43 -25.43 25.23
N SER A 49 -4.76 -25.26 25.15
CA SER A 49 -5.73 -26.13 25.81
C SER A 49 -6.27 -27.26 24.93
N ALA A 50 -5.89 -27.31 23.65
CA ALA A 50 -6.29 -28.39 22.77
C ALA A 50 -5.70 -29.72 23.26
N PRO A 51 -6.51 -30.80 23.35
CA PRO A 51 -5.98 -32.11 23.65
C PRO A 51 -4.93 -32.50 22.60
N PRO A 52 -3.89 -33.27 22.95
CA PRO A 52 -2.89 -33.73 22.00
C PRO A 52 -3.59 -34.36 20.79
N ALA A 53 -3.22 -33.93 19.58
CA ALA A 53 -3.78 -34.47 18.36
C ALA A 53 -3.68 -36.00 18.40
N ARG A 54 -4.82 -36.69 18.47
CA ARG A 54 -4.87 -38.16 18.38
C ARG A 54 -4.60 -38.54 16.93
N ARG A 55 -3.34 -38.40 16.50
CA ARG A 55 -2.86 -39.05 15.28
C ARG A 55 -3.17 -40.54 15.46
N GLY A 56 -3.85 -41.14 14.49
CA GLY A 56 -4.38 -42.50 14.53
C GLY A 56 -3.43 -43.51 15.18
N LYS A 57 -4.00 -44.58 15.74
CA LYS A 57 -3.43 -45.56 16.69
C LYS A 57 -2.02 -46.14 16.40
N ARG A 58 -1.39 -45.79 15.29
CA ARG A 58 0.00 -46.14 14.99
C ARG A 58 0.68 -44.93 14.35
N ARG A 59 1.74 -44.43 15.01
CA ARG A 59 2.71 -43.51 14.42
C ARG A 59 3.40 -44.25 13.27
N MET A 60 2.84 -44.19 12.06
CA MET A 60 3.57 -44.65 10.89
C MET A 60 4.67 -43.64 10.67
N ALA A 61 5.93 -44.06 10.79
CA ALA A 61 7.04 -43.25 10.29
C ALA A 61 6.73 -43.00 8.81
N PRO A 62 6.62 -41.75 8.34
CA PRO A 62 6.43 -41.47 6.93
C PRO A 62 7.60 -42.11 6.19
N ARG A 63 7.37 -43.25 5.55
CA ARG A 63 8.28 -43.77 4.54
C ARG A 63 7.84 -43.07 3.27
N THR A 64 8.61 -42.08 2.86
CA THR A 64 8.52 -41.51 1.53
C THR A 64 8.53 -42.67 0.53
N PRO A 65 7.50 -42.82 -0.32
CA PRO A 65 7.54 -43.80 -1.39
C PRO A 65 8.78 -43.60 -2.25
N GLU A 66 9.28 -44.68 -2.85
CA GLU A 66 10.34 -44.60 -3.85
C GLU A 66 9.92 -43.59 -4.94
N GLY A 67 10.79 -42.62 -5.22
CA GLY A 67 10.54 -41.54 -6.18
C GLY A 67 9.88 -40.26 -5.63
N ILE A 68 9.42 -40.21 -4.36
CA ILE A 68 8.91 -38.97 -3.74
C ILE A 68 9.91 -38.47 -2.69
N HIS A 69 10.67 -37.42 -3.02
CA HIS A 69 11.54 -36.73 -2.07
C HIS A 69 10.82 -35.50 -1.52
N MET A 70 10.68 -35.43 -0.19
CA MET A 70 10.30 -34.17 0.44
C MET A 70 11.54 -33.26 0.48
N PRO A 71 11.46 -31.99 0.07
CA PRO A 71 12.57 -31.07 0.20
C PRO A 71 13.00 -30.99 1.68
N GLY A 72 14.32 -31.00 1.90
CA GLY A 72 14.88 -30.82 3.23
C GLY A 72 14.60 -29.43 3.79
N PRO A 73 14.86 -29.20 5.09
CA PRO A 73 14.81 -27.85 5.64
C PRO A 73 15.77 -26.92 4.87
N SER A 74 15.27 -25.80 4.36
CA SER A 74 16.05 -24.82 3.61
C SER A 74 16.02 -23.46 4.30
N TRP A 75 17.17 -22.79 4.31
CA TRP A 75 17.30 -21.40 4.79
C TRP A 75 17.10 -20.38 3.68
N ALA A 76 16.96 -20.82 2.42
CA ALA A 76 16.81 -19.94 1.27
C ALA A 76 15.65 -18.93 1.40
N PRO A 77 14.45 -19.30 1.91
CA PRO A 77 13.36 -18.33 2.09
C PRO A 77 13.73 -17.19 3.04
N ILE A 78 14.49 -17.47 4.09
CA ILE A 78 14.92 -16.46 5.08
C ILE A 78 15.92 -15.50 4.44
N PHE A 79 16.93 -16.01 3.73
CA PHE A 79 17.90 -15.16 3.05
C PHE A 79 17.28 -14.33 1.93
N ALA A 80 16.36 -14.91 1.15
CA ALA A 80 15.62 -14.18 0.13
C ALA A 80 14.75 -13.07 0.75
N ALA A 81 14.10 -13.34 1.89
CA ALA A 81 13.30 -12.34 2.60
C ALA A 81 14.18 -11.19 3.14
N ILE A 82 15.33 -11.49 3.74
CA ILE A 82 16.29 -10.48 4.21
C ILE A 82 16.80 -9.63 3.04
N GLY A 83 17.23 -10.27 1.95
CA GLY A 83 17.71 -9.58 0.75
C GLY A 83 16.63 -8.68 0.13
N THR A 84 15.41 -9.18 0.01
CA THR A 84 14.26 -8.40 -0.48
C THR A 84 13.94 -7.24 0.46
N GLY A 85 13.94 -7.46 1.77
CA GLY A 85 13.71 -6.42 2.77
C GLY A 85 14.75 -5.30 2.70
N LEU A 86 16.03 -5.66 2.59
CA LEU A 86 17.12 -4.69 2.40
C LEU A 86 17.00 -3.93 1.09
N LEU A 87 16.59 -4.60 0.00
CA LEU A 87 16.34 -3.97 -1.28
C LEU A 87 15.20 -2.95 -1.20
N MET A 88 14.07 -3.32 -0.59
CA MET A 88 12.92 -2.42 -0.41
C MET A 88 13.26 -1.24 0.51
N TRP A 89 13.98 -1.48 1.61
CA TRP A 89 14.51 -0.42 2.47
C TRP A 89 15.44 0.51 1.70
N GLY A 90 16.31 -0.06 0.87
CA GLY A 90 17.22 0.69 0.03
C GLY A 90 16.49 1.59 -0.97
N LEU A 91 15.37 1.13 -1.54
CA LEU A 91 14.55 1.96 -2.43
C LEU A 91 13.97 3.20 -1.73
N VAL A 92 13.73 3.12 -0.42
CA VAL A 92 13.23 4.25 0.39
C VAL A 92 14.36 5.19 0.81
N VAL A 93 15.47 4.65 1.30
CA VAL A 93 16.57 5.44 1.87
C VAL A 93 17.55 5.95 0.79
N GLY A 94 17.66 5.24 -0.32
CA GLY A 94 18.54 5.56 -1.44
C GLY A 94 20.02 5.25 -1.17
N GLY A 95 20.85 5.59 -2.17
CA GLY A 95 22.30 5.53 -2.07
C GLY A 95 22.87 4.10 -1.95
N PRO A 96 23.95 3.89 -1.17
CA PRO A 96 24.62 2.59 -1.05
C PRO A 96 23.76 1.45 -0.51
N THR A 97 22.65 1.76 0.16
CA THR A 97 21.75 0.76 0.76
C THR A 97 21.05 -0.09 -0.30
N ILE A 98 20.74 0.46 -1.48
CA ILE A 98 20.21 -0.29 -2.63
C ILE A 98 21.20 -1.36 -3.07
N ILE A 99 22.49 -1.02 -3.15
CA ILE A 99 23.55 -1.93 -3.57
C ILE A 99 23.65 -3.11 -2.58
N LEU A 100 23.58 -2.84 -1.28
CA LEU A 100 23.57 -3.88 -0.25
C LEU A 100 22.34 -4.80 -0.37
N GLY A 101 21.17 -4.23 -0.67
CA GLY A 101 19.95 -5.01 -0.93
C GLY A 101 20.08 -5.92 -2.15
N VAL A 102 20.60 -5.40 -3.27
CA VAL A 102 20.85 -6.17 -4.50
C VAL A 102 21.84 -7.30 -4.23
N ILE A 103 22.94 -7.03 -3.54
CA ILE A 103 23.94 -8.03 -3.17
C ILE A 103 23.31 -9.11 -2.28
N GLY A 104 22.60 -8.71 -1.23
CA GLY A 104 21.95 -9.64 -0.30
C GLY A 104 20.93 -10.55 -0.99
N LEU A 105 20.08 -9.99 -1.85
CA LEU A 105 19.13 -10.77 -2.64
C LEU A 105 19.83 -11.72 -3.61
N SER A 106 20.86 -11.24 -4.32
CA SER A 106 21.63 -12.06 -5.26
C SER A 106 22.30 -13.24 -4.56
N ILE A 107 22.91 -13.03 -3.39
CA ILE A 107 23.51 -14.09 -2.58
C ILE A 107 22.45 -15.10 -2.14
N GLY A 108 21.28 -14.63 -1.68
CA GLY A 108 20.17 -15.49 -1.28
C GLY A 108 19.67 -16.36 -2.43
N LEU A 109 19.53 -15.80 -3.63
CA LEU A 109 19.13 -16.53 -4.83
C LEU A 109 20.19 -17.53 -5.29
N LEU A 110 21.47 -17.16 -5.25
CA LEU A 110 22.58 -18.07 -5.58
C LEU A 110 22.71 -19.21 -4.57
N TYR A 111 22.50 -18.94 -3.28
CA TYR A 111 22.41 -19.96 -2.24
C TYR A 111 21.28 -20.94 -2.56
N TRP A 112 20.09 -20.42 -2.86
CA TRP A 112 18.93 -21.23 -3.20
C TRP A 112 19.15 -22.08 -4.46
N LEU A 113 19.75 -21.50 -5.50
CA LEU A 113 20.09 -22.21 -6.73
C LEU A 113 21.05 -23.36 -6.44
N ARG A 114 22.13 -23.10 -5.69
CA ARG A 114 23.12 -24.12 -5.34
C ARG A 114 22.51 -25.23 -4.49
N GLU A 115 21.68 -24.88 -3.52
CA GLU A 115 20.96 -25.85 -2.70
C GLU A 115 20.03 -26.72 -3.55
N SER A 116 19.28 -26.11 -4.46
CA SER A 116 18.36 -26.80 -5.36
C SER A 116 19.08 -27.75 -6.31
N MET A 117 20.23 -27.33 -6.87
CA MET A 117 21.06 -28.18 -7.72
C MET A 117 21.58 -29.41 -6.96
N ARG A 118 22.05 -29.24 -5.72
CA ARG A 118 22.50 -30.37 -4.88
C ARG A 118 21.37 -31.34 -4.55
N LEU A 119 20.18 -30.82 -4.27
CA LEU A 119 18.99 -31.65 -4.05
C LEU A 119 18.64 -32.43 -5.32
N TYR A 120 18.64 -31.76 -6.47
CA TYR A 120 18.39 -32.40 -7.75
C TYR A 120 19.39 -33.53 -8.05
N GLU A 121 20.69 -33.29 -7.87
CA GLU A 121 21.73 -34.30 -8.05
C GLU A 121 21.52 -35.51 -7.12
N ARG A 122 21.31 -35.27 -5.83
CA ARG A 122 21.02 -36.32 -4.84
C ARG A 122 19.79 -37.14 -5.20
N ASP A 123 18.75 -36.49 -5.71
CA ASP A 123 17.44 -37.11 -5.93
C ASP A 123 17.31 -37.74 -7.33
N THR A 124 18.20 -37.42 -8.26
CA THR A 124 18.24 -37.99 -9.62
C THR A 124 19.38 -38.98 -9.86
N GLU A 125 20.34 -39.10 -8.94
CA GLU A 125 21.30 -40.19 -8.97
C GLU A 125 20.57 -41.56 -8.92
N PRO A 126 20.90 -42.52 -9.81
CA PRO A 126 20.18 -43.79 -9.89
C PRO A 126 20.40 -44.59 -8.60
N SER A 127 19.41 -44.60 -7.70
CA SER A 127 19.43 -45.52 -6.57
C SER A 127 19.26 -46.94 -7.10
N GLU A 128 20.31 -47.75 -6.96
CA GLU A 128 20.37 -49.17 -7.34
C GLU A 128 19.29 -50.01 -6.65
N ARG A 129 18.10 -50.09 -7.25
CA ARG A 129 17.16 -51.23 -7.34
C ARG A 129 15.76 -50.68 -7.56
N GLN A 130 15.33 -50.74 -8.81
CA GLN A 130 13.93 -50.56 -9.16
C GLN A 130 13.18 -51.84 -8.76
N LEU A 131 12.69 -51.88 -7.52
CA LEU A 131 11.73 -52.91 -7.13
C LEU A 131 10.40 -52.61 -7.86
N PRO A 132 9.64 -53.63 -8.28
CA PRO A 132 8.32 -53.41 -8.83
C PRO A 132 7.44 -52.75 -7.77
N ALA A 133 7.20 -51.44 -7.93
CA ALA A 133 6.36 -50.68 -7.04
C ALA A 133 4.93 -51.20 -7.13
N ILE A 134 4.46 -51.82 -6.05
CA ILE A 134 3.03 -51.96 -5.83
C ILE A 134 2.54 -50.53 -5.55
N ILE A 135 1.98 -49.88 -6.57
CA ILE A 135 1.38 -48.55 -6.46
C ILE A 135 -0.06 -48.77 -6.00
N PRO A 136 -0.39 -48.66 -4.69
CA PRO A 136 -1.78 -48.55 -4.29
C PRO A 136 -2.39 -47.34 -5.02
N SER A 137 -3.64 -47.47 -5.48
CA SER A 137 -4.39 -46.39 -6.11
C SER A 137 -4.72 -45.31 -5.07
N GLY A 138 -3.76 -44.47 -4.74
CA GLY A 138 -3.93 -43.33 -3.84
C GLY A 138 -2.62 -42.83 -3.24
N PRO A 139 -2.59 -41.57 -2.78
CA PRO A 139 -1.45 -41.05 -2.03
C PRO A 139 -1.19 -41.92 -0.77
N PRO A 140 0.08 -42.06 -0.34
CA PRO A 140 0.42 -42.84 0.83
C PRO A 140 -0.32 -42.35 2.08
N PRO A 141 -0.70 -43.26 3.00
CA PRO A 141 -1.33 -42.87 4.25
C PRO A 141 -0.48 -41.84 5.01
N GLY A 142 -1.08 -40.68 5.32
CA GLY A 142 -0.42 -39.61 6.09
C GLY A 142 0.38 -38.59 5.26
N VAL A 143 0.37 -38.66 3.92
CA VAL A 143 0.92 -37.61 3.05
C VAL A 143 -0.21 -36.70 2.56
N HIS A 144 -0.22 -35.46 3.04
CA HIS A 144 -1.15 -34.41 2.61
C HIS A 144 -0.41 -33.43 1.69
N MET A 145 -0.71 -33.45 0.39
CA MET A 145 -0.28 -32.37 -0.51
C MET A 145 -1.45 -31.40 -0.69
N PRO A 146 -1.25 -30.08 -0.52
CA PRO A 146 -2.29 -29.10 -0.79
C PRO A 146 -2.85 -29.30 -2.20
N GLY A 147 -4.17 -29.22 -2.35
CA GLY A 147 -4.80 -29.25 -3.67
C GLY A 147 -4.33 -28.09 -4.56
N PRO A 148 -4.41 -28.22 -5.90
CA PRO A 148 -4.06 -27.14 -6.80
C PRO A 148 -4.91 -25.90 -6.50
N SER A 149 -4.28 -24.72 -6.43
CA SER A 149 -4.95 -23.47 -6.06
C SER A 149 -4.41 -22.28 -6.85
N TYR A 150 -5.32 -21.42 -7.33
CA TYR A 150 -4.99 -20.15 -7.99
C TYR A 150 -4.81 -18.99 -6.99
N ARG A 151 -5.11 -19.20 -5.70
CA ARG A 151 -5.07 -18.14 -4.68
C ARG A 151 -3.69 -17.53 -4.48
N PRO A 152 -2.56 -18.28 -4.48
CA PRO A 152 -1.24 -17.66 -4.35
C PRO A 152 -0.95 -16.65 -5.47
N LEU A 153 -1.35 -16.96 -6.71
CA LEU A 153 -1.18 -16.06 -7.85
C LEU A 153 -2.07 -14.82 -7.72
N LEU A 154 -3.34 -15.00 -7.34
CA LEU A 154 -4.27 -13.89 -7.12
C LEU A 154 -3.84 -13.00 -5.95
N GLY A 155 -3.30 -13.59 -4.89
CA GLY A 155 -2.76 -12.86 -3.74
C GLY A 155 -1.55 -12.04 -4.13
N ALA A 156 -0.61 -12.62 -4.88
CA ALA A 156 0.55 -11.89 -5.41
C ALA A 156 0.14 -10.72 -6.31
N LEU A 157 -0.82 -10.93 -7.23
CA LEU A 157 -1.37 -9.87 -8.05
C LEU A 157 -2.04 -8.77 -7.21
N GLY A 158 -2.83 -9.14 -6.21
CA GLY A 158 -3.49 -8.20 -5.30
C GLY A 158 -2.49 -7.35 -4.51
N VAL A 159 -1.44 -7.96 -3.95
CA VAL A 159 -0.36 -7.24 -3.27
C VAL A 159 0.39 -6.32 -4.23
N ALA A 160 0.72 -6.79 -5.44
CA ALA A 160 1.39 -5.97 -6.44
C ALA A 160 0.56 -4.71 -6.77
N LEU A 161 -0.74 -4.88 -7.05
CA LEU A 161 -1.66 -3.78 -7.34
C LEU A 161 -1.81 -2.83 -6.14
N LEU A 162 -1.88 -3.38 -4.92
CA LEU A 162 -1.95 -2.58 -3.70
C LEU A 162 -0.71 -1.69 -3.56
N LEU A 163 0.49 -2.27 -3.71
CA LEU A 163 1.75 -1.55 -3.59
C LEU A 163 1.92 -0.51 -4.71
N THR A 164 1.57 -0.86 -5.95
CA THR A 164 1.53 0.09 -7.07
C THR A 164 0.54 1.22 -6.79
N GLY A 165 -0.65 0.90 -6.32
CA GLY A 165 -1.65 1.89 -5.93
C GLY A 165 -1.22 2.77 -4.75
N LEU A 166 -0.38 2.27 -3.85
CA LEU A 166 0.20 3.07 -2.76
C LEU A 166 1.18 4.12 -3.27
N VAL A 167 1.89 3.81 -4.36
CA VAL A 167 2.85 4.73 -5.00
C VAL A 167 2.14 5.76 -5.88
N PHE A 168 1.16 5.33 -6.68
CA PHE A 168 0.51 6.20 -7.67
C PHE A 168 -0.85 6.76 -7.23
N GLY A 169 -1.42 6.26 -6.12
CA GLY A 169 -2.74 6.65 -5.64
C GLY A 169 -3.91 6.19 -6.53
N GLY A 170 -5.06 6.81 -6.31
CA GLY A 170 -6.23 6.70 -7.19
C GLY A 170 -6.89 5.31 -7.24
N TRP A 171 -7.46 4.99 -8.39
CA TRP A 171 -8.25 3.77 -8.60
C TRP A 171 -7.44 2.48 -8.47
N LEU A 172 -6.14 2.53 -8.76
CA LEU A 172 -5.25 1.37 -8.62
C LEU A 172 -5.16 0.89 -7.17
N LEU A 173 -5.16 1.81 -6.19
CA LEU A 173 -5.15 1.45 -4.78
C LEU A 173 -6.43 0.70 -4.39
N ALA A 174 -7.58 1.23 -4.78
CA ALA A 174 -8.88 0.61 -4.50
C ALA A 174 -8.99 -0.79 -5.12
N ILE A 175 -8.52 -0.95 -6.36
CA ILE A 175 -8.49 -2.25 -7.06
C ILE A 175 -7.55 -3.22 -6.35
N GLY A 176 -6.37 -2.76 -5.91
CA GLY A 176 -5.41 -3.56 -5.15
C GLY A 176 -5.99 -4.08 -3.83
N VAL A 177 -6.63 -3.20 -3.05
CA VAL A 177 -7.34 -3.59 -1.82
C VAL A 177 -8.42 -4.63 -2.11
N LEU A 178 -9.26 -4.39 -3.12
CA LEU A 178 -10.32 -5.31 -3.51
C LEU A 178 -9.76 -6.68 -3.93
N ALA A 179 -8.72 -6.71 -4.75
CA ALA A 179 -8.06 -7.92 -5.19
C ALA A 179 -7.49 -8.73 -4.02
N LEU A 180 -6.89 -8.05 -3.04
CA LEU A 180 -6.37 -8.68 -1.83
C LEU A 180 -7.50 -9.27 -0.98
N ILE A 181 -8.59 -8.53 -0.75
CA ILE A 181 -9.76 -9.02 0.00
C ILE A 181 -10.34 -10.27 -0.68
N VAL A 182 -10.58 -10.22 -1.99
CA VAL A 182 -11.12 -11.36 -2.75
C VAL A 182 -10.20 -12.58 -2.66
N SER A 183 -8.88 -12.36 -2.73
CA SER A 183 -7.90 -13.44 -2.58
C SER A 183 -7.92 -14.04 -1.17
N LEU A 184 -7.95 -13.22 -0.13
CA LEU A 184 -7.95 -13.66 1.27
C LEU A 184 -9.23 -14.40 1.64
N LEU A 185 -10.40 -13.90 1.23
CA LEU A 185 -11.68 -14.61 1.39
C LEU A 185 -11.65 -15.95 0.65
N GLY A 186 -11.02 -15.95 -0.52
CA GLY A 186 -10.76 -17.15 -1.28
C GLY A 186 -9.94 -18.20 -0.52
N TRP A 187 -8.81 -17.78 0.07
CA TRP A 187 -8.00 -18.65 0.90
C TRP A 187 -8.73 -19.14 2.15
N LEU A 188 -9.54 -18.29 2.78
CA LEU A 188 -10.35 -18.71 3.93
C LEU A 188 -11.32 -19.84 3.56
N ASN A 189 -11.95 -19.75 2.40
CA ASN A 189 -12.83 -20.80 1.90
C ASN A 189 -12.05 -22.09 1.56
N ASP A 190 -10.90 -21.98 0.90
CA ASP A 190 -10.07 -23.13 0.55
C ASP A 190 -9.57 -23.84 1.81
N ALA A 191 -9.09 -23.09 2.81
CA ALA A 191 -8.67 -23.61 4.11
C ALA A 191 -9.81 -24.28 4.88
N ARG A 192 -11.03 -23.74 4.80
CA ARG A 192 -12.22 -24.38 5.39
C ARG A 192 -12.52 -25.72 4.72
N ASN A 193 -12.45 -25.80 3.40
CA ASN A 193 -12.72 -27.04 2.66
C ASN A 193 -11.66 -28.10 2.95
N GLU A 194 -10.39 -27.69 3.03
CA GLU A 194 -9.27 -28.56 3.43
C GLU A 194 -9.48 -29.08 4.84
N TYR A 195 -9.86 -28.21 5.79
CA TYR A 195 -10.19 -28.62 7.15
C TYR A 195 -11.30 -29.68 7.18
N VAL A 196 -12.40 -29.48 6.46
CA VAL A 196 -13.49 -30.47 6.38
C VAL A 196 -12.99 -31.82 5.87
N LYS A 197 -12.14 -31.83 4.83
CA LYS A 197 -11.56 -33.07 4.28
C LYS A 197 -10.59 -33.74 5.26
N THR A 198 -9.82 -32.98 6.02
CA THR A 198 -8.96 -33.56 7.07
C THR A 198 -9.77 -34.21 8.19
N VAL A 199 -10.90 -33.61 8.58
CA VAL A 199 -11.81 -34.19 9.57
C VAL A 199 -12.50 -35.45 9.03
N GLU A 200 -12.90 -35.46 7.77
CA GLU A 200 -13.42 -36.65 7.10
C GLU A 200 -12.39 -37.78 7.08
N ALA A 201 -11.14 -37.46 6.74
CA ALA A 201 -10.02 -38.40 6.72
C ALA A 201 -9.72 -39.03 8.07
N ASP A 202 -9.92 -38.29 9.18
CA ASP A 202 -9.78 -38.84 10.53
C ASP A 202 -10.80 -39.97 10.81
N THR A 203 -11.94 -39.96 10.12
CA THR A 203 -12.99 -40.98 10.26
C THR A 203 -12.88 -42.10 9.23
N THR A 204 -12.55 -41.78 7.97
CA THR A 204 -12.49 -42.73 6.86
C THR A 204 -11.12 -43.41 6.74
N GLY A 205 -10.07 -42.82 7.35
CA GLY A 205 -8.68 -43.24 7.20
C GLY A 205 -8.06 -42.86 5.85
N HIS A 206 -8.80 -42.15 4.99
CA HIS A 206 -8.34 -41.71 3.67
C HIS A 206 -8.68 -40.25 3.43
N LEU A 207 -7.66 -39.45 3.13
CA LEU A 207 -7.85 -38.06 2.72
C LEU A 207 -8.13 -38.01 1.22
N GLU A 208 -9.36 -37.63 0.88
CA GLU A 208 -9.73 -37.33 -0.50
C GLU A 208 -9.19 -35.96 -0.90
N ASN A 209 -8.58 -35.88 -2.08
CA ASN A 209 -8.16 -34.61 -2.65
C ASN A 209 -9.37 -33.77 -3.07
N ILE A 210 -9.31 -32.47 -2.76
CA ILE A 210 -10.28 -31.51 -3.28
C ILE A 210 -10.14 -31.45 -4.81
N PRO A 211 -11.24 -31.53 -5.59
CA PRO A 211 -11.19 -31.40 -7.04
C PRO A 211 -10.49 -30.12 -7.47
N ALA A 212 -9.75 -30.19 -8.58
CA ALA A 212 -9.05 -29.02 -9.09
C ALA A 212 -10.04 -27.88 -9.39
N PRO A 213 -9.82 -26.67 -8.85
CA PRO A 213 -10.71 -25.55 -9.11
C PRO A 213 -10.62 -25.16 -10.58
N ARG A 214 -11.74 -24.68 -11.12
CA ARG A 214 -11.73 -24.06 -12.46
C ARG A 214 -10.86 -22.81 -12.45
N THR A 215 -10.26 -22.49 -13.59
CA THR A 215 -9.54 -21.23 -13.76
C THR A 215 -10.46 -20.05 -13.44
N PRO A 216 -10.01 -19.05 -12.65
CA PRO A 216 -10.81 -17.90 -12.27
C PRO A 216 -10.87 -16.87 -13.41
N SER A 217 -11.14 -17.31 -14.65
CA SER A 217 -10.99 -16.51 -15.87
C SER A 217 -11.85 -15.25 -15.87
N ARG A 218 -13.08 -15.34 -15.35
CA ARG A 218 -13.99 -14.17 -15.22
C ARG A 218 -13.45 -13.12 -14.25
N LEU A 219 -12.88 -13.56 -13.14
CA LEU A 219 -12.29 -12.69 -12.14
C LEU A 219 -11.04 -12.01 -12.68
N LEU A 220 -10.18 -12.77 -13.36
CA LEU A 220 -8.98 -12.22 -14.03
C LEU A 220 -9.36 -11.22 -15.13
N ALA A 221 -10.37 -11.52 -15.94
CA ALA A 221 -10.87 -10.60 -16.96
C ALA A 221 -11.44 -9.31 -16.33
N LEU A 222 -12.20 -9.43 -15.24
CA LEU A 222 -12.71 -8.26 -14.50
C LEU A 222 -11.56 -7.38 -14.00
N PHE A 223 -10.56 -7.96 -13.32
CA PHE A 223 -9.42 -7.18 -12.85
C PHE A 223 -8.63 -6.55 -13.99
N ALA A 224 -8.42 -7.26 -15.10
CA ALA A 224 -7.78 -6.69 -16.28
C ALA A 224 -8.52 -5.45 -16.80
N VAL A 225 -9.86 -5.52 -16.93
CA VAL A 225 -10.68 -4.38 -17.35
C VAL A 225 -10.59 -3.23 -16.35
N LEU A 226 -10.68 -3.52 -15.05
CA LEU A 226 -10.57 -2.50 -14.00
C LEU A 226 -9.22 -1.80 -14.01
N ILE A 227 -8.12 -2.55 -14.17
CA ILE A 227 -6.76 -2.01 -14.24
C ILE A 227 -6.61 -1.11 -15.47
N VAL A 228 -7.03 -1.58 -16.65
CA VAL A 228 -6.98 -0.78 -17.89
C VAL A 228 -7.81 0.50 -17.75
N GLY A 229 -9.03 0.39 -17.20
CA GLY A 229 -9.88 1.55 -16.93
C GLY A 229 -9.26 2.54 -15.95
N ALA A 230 -8.68 2.05 -14.85
CA ALA A 230 -7.99 2.87 -13.87
C ALA A 230 -6.80 3.62 -14.50
N VAL A 231 -5.96 2.93 -15.26
CA VAL A 231 -4.82 3.55 -15.97
C VAL A 231 -5.29 4.58 -17.00
N ALA A 232 -6.35 4.29 -17.75
CA ALA A 232 -6.87 5.22 -18.76
C ALA A 232 -7.49 6.49 -18.13
N LEU A 233 -8.19 6.34 -16.99
CA LEU A 233 -8.70 7.48 -16.22
C LEU A 233 -7.55 8.30 -15.61
N GLN A 234 -6.54 7.61 -15.08
CA GLN A 234 -5.44 8.27 -14.36
C GLN A 234 -4.44 8.96 -15.30
N THR A 235 -4.29 8.50 -16.53
CA THR A 235 -3.47 9.15 -17.57
C THR A 235 -4.23 10.22 -18.36
N GLY A 236 -5.52 10.44 -18.06
CA GLY A 236 -6.35 11.39 -18.81
C GLY A 236 -6.70 10.95 -20.23
N LEU A 237 -6.42 9.68 -20.59
CA LEU A 237 -6.75 9.11 -21.89
C LEU A 237 -8.27 9.03 -22.13
N LEU A 238 -9.04 8.94 -21.04
CA LEU A 238 -10.49 9.10 -21.04
C LEU A 238 -10.83 10.39 -20.29
N PRO A 239 -11.19 11.50 -20.97
CA PRO A 239 -11.62 12.71 -20.27
C PRO A 239 -12.88 12.39 -19.45
N PRO A 240 -12.99 12.86 -18.19
CA PRO A 240 -14.24 12.75 -17.47
C PRO A 240 -15.28 13.49 -18.29
N ARG A 241 -16.25 12.75 -18.85
CA ARG A 241 -17.46 13.38 -19.36
C ARG A 241 -18.05 14.10 -18.16
N SER A 242 -18.09 15.43 -18.21
CA SER A 242 -18.79 16.24 -17.22
C SER A 242 -20.25 15.82 -17.23
N ALA A 243 -20.59 14.84 -16.42
CA ALA A 243 -21.93 14.65 -15.94
C ALA A 243 -22.07 15.67 -14.81
N SER A 244 -22.59 16.84 -15.17
CA SER A 244 -23.28 17.72 -14.23
C SER A 244 -24.23 16.85 -13.39
N GLY A 245 -23.85 16.66 -12.13
CA GLY A 245 -24.44 15.67 -11.24
C GLY A 245 -23.71 15.69 -9.92
N ASP A 246 -23.88 16.80 -9.21
CA ASP A 246 -23.72 16.90 -7.76
C ASP A 246 -24.39 15.69 -7.10
N THR A 247 -23.61 14.81 -6.44
CA THR A 247 -23.97 13.98 -5.26
C THR A 247 -22.92 12.88 -4.96
N GLY A 248 -22.37 12.94 -3.73
CA GLY A 248 -21.79 11.80 -2.98
C GLY A 248 -20.33 11.48 -3.29
N GLY A 249 -19.34 11.73 -2.43
CA GLY A 249 -19.28 11.36 -1.01
C GLY A 249 -18.37 10.13 -0.85
N GLY A 250 -17.08 10.36 -0.58
CA GLY A 250 -16.08 9.34 -0.24
C GLY A 250 -15.00 9.94 0.68
N PRO A 251 -14.47 9.18 1.65
CA PRO A 251 -14.22 9.67 3.00
C PRO A 251 -12.93 10.48 3.12
N GLU A 252 -13.08 11.76 3.48
CA GLU A 252 -11.99 12.52 4.10
C GLU A 252 -11.77 11.99 5.51
N ALA A 253 -10.58 11.42 5.72
CA ALA A 253 -10.07 11.14 7.05
C ALA A 253 -9.65 12.47 7.71
N SER A 254 -10.55 13.06 8.50
CA SER A 254 -10.23 14.19 9.38
C SER A 254 -9.47 13.72 10.62
N GLY A 255 -8.44 14.47 11.04
CA GLY A 255 -7.81 14.24 12.34
C GLY A 255 -6.72 15.25 12.72
N ARG A 256 -7.10 16.45 13.22
CA ARG A 256 -6.45 17.07 14.40
C ARG A 256 -7.29 18.23 15.00
N PRO A 257 -7.18 18.49 16.32
CA PRO A 257 -8.16 19.24 17.13
C PRO A 257 -7.89 20.76 17.17
N PRO A 258 -8.87 21.58 17.61
CA PRO A 258 -8.68 23.02 17.81
C PRO A 258 -7.96 23.31 19.13
N ALA A 259 -6.96 24.20 19.09
CA ALA A 259 -6.34 24.79 20.27
C ALA A 259 -7.19 25.97 20.78
N SER A 260 -7.47 25.97 22.07
CA SER A 260 -8.24 26.97 22.81
C SER A 260 -7.39 28.17 23.25
N GLY A 261 -7.95 29.38 23.13
CA GLY A 261 -7.82 30.48 24.10
C GLY A 261 -6.71 31.52 23.87
N GLY A 262 -7.11 32.76 23.54
CA GLY A 262 -6.25 33.96 23.38
C GLY A 262 -5.78 34.62 24.69
N PRO A 263 -5.29 35.89 24.64
CA PRO A 263 -6.25 37.00 24.68
C PRO A 263 -5.96 38.22 23.76
N LEU A 264 -7.09 38.81 23.34
CA LEU A 264 -7.43 40.19 22.94
C LEU A 264 -6.35 41.22 22.58
N GLY A 265 -6.52 41.79 21.38
CA GLY A 265 -6.12 43.15 20.98
C GLY A 265 -7.15 43.71 20.00
N SER A 266 -7.55 44.96 20.22
CA SER A 266 -8.77 45.66 19.77
C SER A 266 -8.78 46.22 18.33
N GLY A 267 -9.95 46.15 17.69
CA GLY A 267 -10.59 47.30 16.99
C GLY A 267 -10.32 47.54 15.49
N GLY A 268 -11.38 47.54 14.67
CA GLY A 268 -11.42 48.23 13.35
C GLY A 268 -12.19 47.46 12.26
N PRO A 269 -12.95 48.12 11.36
CA PRO A 269 -14.26 47.64 10.94
C PRO A 269 -14.32 46.79 9.65
N VAL A 270 -15.51 46.21 9.49
CA VAL A 270 -16.09 45.44 8.38
C VAL A 270 -15.90 46.10 7.01
N GLY A 271 -15.50 45.30 6.02
CA GLY A 271 -15.53 45.61 4.58
C GLY A 271 -15.87 44.35 3.77
N SER A 272 -16.97 44.44 3.02
CA SER A 272 -17.60 43.40 2.20
C SER A 272 -16.81 43.00 0.96
N GLY A 273 -17.04 41.75 0.53
CA GLY A 273 -16.97 41.18 -0.82
C GLY A 273 -16.22 41.92 -1.94
N GLY A 274 -15.26 41.22 -2.54
CA GLY A 274 -14.67 41.58 -3.82
C GLY A 274 -13.85 40.44 -4.42
N SER A 275 -14.36 39.86 -5.50
CA SER A 275 -13.64 38.99 -6.43
C SER A 275 -12.39 39.74 -6.94
N GLY A 276 -11.20 39.30 -6.57
CA GLY A 276 -9.93 39.93 -6.97
C GLY A 276 -9.13 39.04 -7.92
N GLY A 277 -8.83 39.55 -9.11
CA GLY A 277 -7.89 38.94 -10.06
C GLY A 277 -6.46 38.81 -9.53
N PRO A 278 -5.55 38.18 -10.28
CA PRO A 278 -4.23 37.80 -9.79
C PRO A 278 -3.38 39.03 -9.41
N PRO A 279 -2.60 38.97 -8.31
CA PRO A 279 -1.82 40.10 -7.84
C PRO A 279 -0.65 40.39 -8.78
N THR A 280 -0.73 41.53 -9.48
CA THR A 280 0.41 42.15 -10.16
C THR A 280 1.22 42.96 -9.16
N GLY A 281 2.33 42.40 -8.69
CA GLY A 281 3.37 43.10 -7.93
C GLY A 281 3.54 42.63 -6.48
N GLY A 282 4.52 41.76 -6.26
CA GLY A 282 5.01 41.37 -4.93
C GLY A 282 4.88 39.88 -4.64
N GLY A 283 5.98 39.13 -4.83
CA GLY A 283 6.19 37.75 -4.35
C GLY A 283 5.17 36.67 -4.77
N LEU A 284 5.61 35.70 -5.57
CA LEU A 284 4.81 34.48 -5.79
C LEU A 284 4.81 33.64 -4.51
N GLN A 285 3.65 33.32 -3.96
CA GLN A 285 3.54 32.47 -2.79
C GLN A 285 3.24 31.03 -3.19
N ILE A 286 4.05 30.10 -2.71
CA ILE A 286 3.88 28.66 -2.94
C ILE A 286 4.03 27.98 -1.58
N ALA A 287 3.12 27.07 -1.23
CA ALA A 287 3.32 26.18 -0.09
C ALA A 287 3.43 24.73 -0.56
N ALA A 288 4.16 23.91 0.18
CA ALA A 288 4.10 22.45 0.08
C ALA A 288 3.31 21.91 1.27
N ARG A 289 2.26 21.14 0.98
CA ARG A 289 1.45 20.40 1.94
C ARG A 289 0.98 19.10 1.31
N ASP A 290 1.02 18.01 2.07
CA ASP A 290 0.58 16.69 1.64
C ASP A 290 1.32 16.20 0.37
N VAL A 291 2.61 16.55 0.22
CA VAL A 291 3.42 16.24 -0.98
C VAL A 291 2.77 16.80 -2.26
N ALA A 292 2.21 18.00 -2.18
CA ALA A 292 1.63 18.76 -3.28
C ALA A 292 1.92 20.27 -3.13
N PHE A 293 2.06 20.98 -4.25
CA PHE A 293 2.10 22.44 -4.22
C PHE A 293 0.69 22.99 -3.97
N SER A 294 0.60 24.08 -3.21
CA SER A 294 -0.68 24.75 -2.90
C SER A 294 -1.33 25.43 -4.12
N THR A 295 -0.59 25.58 -5.21
CA THR A 295 -1.05 26.16 -6.47
C THR A 295 -0.55 25.36 -7.66
N ALA A 296 -1.40 25.21 -8.67
CA ALA A 296 -1.07 24.56 -9.93
C ALA A 296 -0.62 25.55 -11.01
N THR A 297 -0.94 26.84 -10.85
CA THR A 297 -0.69 27.87 -11.88
C THR A 297 -0.21 29.17 -11.24
N LEU A 298 0.81 29.78 -11.83
CA LEU A 298 1.35 31.07 -11.44
C LEU A 298 1.57 31.93 -12.68
N THR A 299 1.52 33.25 -12.49
CA THR A 299 1.79 34.25 -13.52
C THR A 299 2.82 35.24 -13.01
N ALA A 300 3.81 35.57 -13.83
CA ALA A 300 4.85 36.55 -13.51
C ALA A 300 5.17 37.44 -14.71
N ALA A 301 5.71 38.64 -14.45
CA ALA A 301 6.11 39.56 -15.50
C ALA A 301 7.40 39.09 -16.18
N ALA A 302 7.45 39.17 -17.52
CA ALA A 302 8.62 38.85 -18.31
C ALA A 302 9.77 39.86 -18.09
N GLY A 303 11.00 39.35 -18.14
CA GLY A 303 12.21 40.17 -18.11
C GLY A 303 12.52 40.83 -16.76
N GLN A 304 11.78 40.51 -15.69
CA GLN A 304 12.02 41.02 -14.34
C GLN A 304 12.43 39.88 -13.38
N PRO A 305 13.33 40.13 -12.41
CA PRO A 305 13.57 39.18 -11.34
C PRO A 305 12.28 38.87 -10.59
N LEU A 306 12.05 37.60 -10.28
CA LEU A 306 10.88 37.16 -9.54
C LEU A 306 11.29 36.59 -8.18
N THR A 307 10.42 36.77 -7.19
CA THR A 307 10.63 36.25 -5.84
C THR A 307 9.57 35.21 -5.55
N ILE A 308 9.98 34.04 -5.06
CA ILE A 308 9.07 32.98 -4.60
C ILE A 308 9.21 32.85 -3.10
N GLU A 309 8.13 33.10 -2.36
CA GLU A 309 8.03 32.76 -0.95
C GLU A 309 7.52 31.33 -0.83
N PHE A 310 8.42 30.40 -0.52
CA PHE A 310 8.11 28.99 -0.41
C PHE A 310 7.94 28.56 1.05
N ASP A 311 6.75 28.09 1.39
CA ASP A 311 6.38 27.59 2.72
C ASP A 311 6.28 26.06 2.70
N ASN A 312 7.33 25.37 3.16
CA ASN A 312 7.28 23.92 3.30
C ASN A 312 6.59 23.57 4.62
N GLN A 313 5.34 23.14 4.55
CA GLN A 313 4.53 22.74 5.72
C GLN A 313 4.62 21.23 6.00
N ASP A 314 5.27 20.48 5.10
CA ASP A 314 5.51 19.05 5.23
C ASP A 314 6.81 18.77 6.03
N ALA A 315 6.90 17.56 6.60
CA ALA A 315 8.13 17.10 7.24
C ALA A 315 9.17 16.58 6.23
N GLN A 316 8.79 16.43 4.96
CA GLN A 316 9.67 15.98 3.89
C GLN A 316 10.48 17.17 3.33
N PRO A 317 11.66 16.92 2.73
CA PRO A 317 12.42 17.97 2.08
C PRO A 317 11.79 18.36 0.74
N HIS A 318 11.60 19.67 0.52
CA HIS A 318 11.03 20.21 -0.71
C HIS A 318 11.83 21.40 -1.24
N ASN A 319 11.63 21.69 -2.52
CA ASN A 319 12.08 22.90 -3.20
C ASN A 319 11.13 23.23 -4.35
N VAL A 320 11.43 24.36 -5.02
CA VAL A 320 10.83 24.73 -6.30
C VAL A 320 11.96 24.83 -7.32
N ALA A 321 11.95 23.97 -8.33
CA ALA A 321 12.77 24.07 -9.54
C ALA A 321 11.89 24.53 -10.70
N ILE A 322 12.44 25.33 -11.62
CA ILE A 322 11.74 25.86 -12.79
C ILE A 322 12.41 25.30 -14.04
N HIS A 323 11.61 24.79 -14.97
CA HIS A 323 12.03 24.17 -16.21
C HIS A 323 11.33 24.85 -17.39
N LYS A 324 12.05 25.00 -18.51
CA LYS A 324 11.51 25.61 -19.73
C LYS A 324 10.47 24.69 -20.39
N ASP A 325 9.39 25.26 -20.88
CA ASP A 325 8.27 24.63 -21.62
C ASP A 325 7.41 23.62 -20.82
N SER A 326 8.01 22.81 -19.94
CA SER A 326 7.33 21.79 -19.14
C SER A 326 8.07 21.48 -17.83
N PRO A 327 7.43 20.82 -16.83
CA PRO A 327 8.08 20.42 -15.58
C PRO A 327 9.25 19.44 -15.77
N THR A 328 9.37 18.82 -16.93
CA THR A 328 10.46 17.88 -17.29
C THR A 328 11.42 18.47 -18.33
N GLY A 329 11.28 19.75 -18.68
CA GLY A 329 12.12 20.43 -19.67
C GLY A 329 13.52 20.75 -19.15
N ALA A 330 14.22 21.65 -19.84
CA ALA A 330 15.54 22.10 -19.37
C ALA A 330 15.40 22.93 -18.08
N GLU A 331 16.12 22.55 -17.02
CA GLU A 331 16.15 23.29 -15.74
C GLU A 331 16.77 24.68 -15.97
N VAL A 332 16.01 25.73 -15.65
CA VAL A 332 16.45 27.13 -15.76
C VAL A 332 16.67 27.77 -14.39
N TYR A 333 16.11 27.16 -13.34
CA TYR A 333 16.32 27.58 -11.95
C TYR A 333 16.13 26.41 -11.00
N LYS A 334 16.93 26.37 -9.93
CA LYS A 334 16.82 25.38 -8.86
C LYS A 334 16.87 26.04 -7.49
N GLY A 335 15.73 26.05 -6.80
CA GLY A 335 15.66 26.46 -5.40
C GLY A 335 16.36 25.46 -4.49
N GLU A 336 16.86 25.95 -3.36
CA GLU A 336 17.47 25.11 -2.32
C GLU A 336 16.44 24.13 -1.73
N ILE A 337 16.85 22.87 -1.55
CA ILE A 337 16.05 21.83 -0.90
C ILE A 337 16.20 21.94 0.61
N PHE A 338 15.08 22.02 1.33
CA PHE A 338 15.09 22.06 2.79
C PHE A 338 13.90 21.32 3.41
N THR A 339 14.11 20.82 4.62
CA THR A 339 13.11 20.10 5.43
C THR A 339 12.20 21.07 6.17
N GLY A 340 10.89 20.86 6.11
CA GLY A 340 9.90 21.65 6.85
C GLY A 340 9.56 21.07 8.23
N PRO A 341 8.71 21.74 9.02
CA PRO A 341 8.02 22.99 8.71
C PRO A 341 8.98 24.20 8.72
N ALA A 342 9.13 24.87 7.58
CA ALA A 342 10.01 26.04 7.44
C ALA A 342 9.65 26.85 6.18
N LYS A 343 10.09 28.11 6.14
CA LYS A 343 9.91 29.00 4.99
C LYS A 343 11.24 29.42 4.39
N LYS A 344 11.27 29.61 3.08
CA LYS A 344 12.42 30.14 2.37
C LYS A 344 11.99 31.04 1.22
N THR A 345 12.75 32.10 1.00
CA THR A 345 12.54 33.01 -0.12
C THR A 345 13.55 32.71 -1.21
N TYR A 346 13.07 32.40 -2.40
CA TYR A 346 13.88 32.16 -3.59
C TYR A 346 13.92 33.42 -4.45
N ALA A 347 15.12 33.92 -4.72
CA ALA A 347 15.36 34.94 -5.74
C ALA A 347 15.62 34.23 -7.07
N VAL A 348 14.71 34.39 -8.01
CA VAL A 348 14.79 33.78 -9.34
C VAL A 348 15.19 34.86 -10.34
N PRO A 349 16.23 34.63 -11.17
CA PRO A 349 16.64 35.57 -12.21
C PRO A 349 15.51 35.90 -13.20
N PRO A 350 15.62 37.02 -13.95
CA PRO A 350 14.68 37.33 -15.02
C PRO A 350 14.47 36.16 -15.98
N LEU A 351 13.20 35.82 -16.24
CA LEU A 351 12.81 34.83 -17.23
C LEU A 351 12.24 35.54 -18.48
N GLU A 352 12.50 34.97 -19.65
CA GLU A 352 11.89 35.43 -20.90
C GLU A 352 10.39 35.14 -20.90
N ALA A 353 9.61 35.86 -21.70
CA ALA A 353 8.20 35.56 -21.88
C ALA A 353 8.03 34.13 -22.44
N GLY A 354 7.14 33.34 -21.84
CA GLY A 354 6.96 31.94 -22.20
C GLY A 354 6.27 31.10 -21.13
N THR A 355 6.09 29.83 -21.46
CA THR A 355 5.54 28.83 -20.53
C THR A 355 6.67 28.07 -19.87
N TYR A 356 6.59 27.92 -18.55
CA TYR A 356 7.52 27.17 -17.73
C TYR A 356 6.77 26.17 -16.87
N GLY A 357 7.40 25.04 -16.57
CA GLY A 357 6.93 24.14 -15.51
C GLY A 357 7.72 24.39 -14.24
N PHE A 358 7.06 24.38 -13.09
CA PHE A 358 7.76 24.27 -11.81
C PHE A 358 7.51 22.90 -11.16
N VAL A 359 8.53 22.34 -10.54
CA VAL A 359 8.54 20.97 -10.00
C VAL A 359 9.34 20.89 -8.71
N CYS A 360 8.96 19.97 -7.81
CA CYS A 360 9.84 19.60 -6.70
C CYS A 360 10.86 18.56 -7.15
N THR A 361 12.15 18.84 -6.98
CA THR A 361 13.24 17.92 -7.37
C THR A 361 13.16 16.59 -6.60
N VAL A 362 12.70 16.61 -5.35
CA VAL A 362 12.59 15.42 -4.50
C VAL A 362 11.36 14.58 -4.85
N HIS A 363 10.27 15.22 -5.27
CA HIS A 363 8.99 14.57 -5.57
C HIS A 363 8.54 14.96 -6.98
N PRO A 364 8.96 14.22 -8.03
CA PRO A 364 8.73 14.60 -9.42
C PRO A 364 7.25 14.70 -9.85
N THR A 365 6.32 14.24 -9.01
CA THR A 365 4.86 14.37 -9.22
C THR A 365 4.32 15.72 -8.76
N MET A 366 5.04 16.46 -7.91
CA MET A 366 4.67 17.81 -7.47
C MET A 366 5.01 18.80 -8.59
N THR A 367 4.02 19.16 -9.40
CA THR A 367 4.22 20.02 -10.57
C THR A 367 3.18 21.12 -10.66
N GLY A 368 3.54 22.20 -11.36
CA GLY A 368 2.63 23.25 -11.78
C GLY A 368 3.19 24.03 -12.96
N THR A 369 2.42 25.01 -13.43
CA THR A 369 2.76 25.84 -14.59
C THR A 369 2.99 27.28 -14.18
N LEU A 370 4.09 27.87 -14.62
CA LEU A 370 4.40 29.29 -14.50
C LEU A 370 4.30 29.91 -15.90
N THR A 371 3.38 30.85 -16.07
CA THR A 371 3.28 31.68 -17.28
C THR A 371 4.03 32.98 -17.04
N VAL A 372 4.96 33.30 -17.92
CA VAL A 372 5.75 34.54 -17.86
C VAL A 372 5.32 35.41 -19.04
N GLU A 373 4.79 36.60 -18.77
CA GLU A 373 4.19 37.50 -19.78
C GLU A 373 4.57 38.97 -19.64
#